data_AF-A0A2N2KVJ1-F1
#
_entry.id   AF-A0A2N2KVJ1-F1
#
_cell.length_a   1.000
_cell.length_b   1.000
_cell.length_c   1.000
_cell.angle_alpha   90.00
_cell.angle_beta   90.00
_cell.angle_gamma   90.00
#
_symmetry.space_group_name_H-M   'P 1'
#
loop_
_entity.id
_entity.type
_entity.pdbx_description
1 polymer ?
#
loop_
_entity_poly.entity_id
_entity_poly.type
_entity_poly.pdbx_seq_one_letter_code
_entity_poly.pdbx_strand_id
1 'polypeptide(L)'
;MSKRWLVIILFISLSFNLAVLSSYFYFKLIMPPPCPMPPEAPHMQQGMPQEHRFMMGNPEIKKLHDRFNETKRNLMQELAKDPINEAKITSIIDSSLIAQNQLERTLGANLLAYRKTLSAKEAREHFQRRIERVDPRSQRNDNYRNRRKP
;
A
#
# COMPACT_ATOMS: atom_id res chain seq x y z
N MET A 1 9.93 -49.05 -41.29
CA MET A 1 8.80 -48.41 -40.60
C MET A 1 7.56 -49.27 -40.74
N SER A 2 7.08 -49.91 -39.66
CA SER A 2 5.87 -50.74 -39.76
C SER A 2 4.62 -49.86 -39.69
N LYS A 3 3.54 -50.26 -40.38
CA LYS A 3 2.26 -49.51 -40.43
C LYS A 3 1.73 -49.17 -39.02
N ARG A 4 2.02 -50.02 -38.03
CA ARG A 4 1.65 -49.83 -36.62
C ARG A 4 2.31 -48.60 -35.99
N TRP A 5 3.59 -48.36 -36.27
CA TRP A 5 4.31 -47.18 -35.76
C TRP A 5 3.78 -45.87 -36.37
N LEU A 6 3.42 -45.89 -37.65
CA LEU A 6 2.85 -44.73 -38.34
C LEU A 6 1.50 -44.33 -37.72
N VAL A 7 0.65 -45.32 -37.42
CA VAL A 7 -0.63 -45.11 -36.73
C VAL A 7 -0.43 -44.55 -35.32
N ILE A 8 0.55 -45.06 -34.56
CA ILE A 8 0.85 -44.56 -33.21
C ILE A 8 1.27 -43.08 -33.25
N ILE A 9 2.19 -42.72 -34.14
CA ILE A 9 2.64 -41.33 -34.29
C ILE A 9 1.49 -40.41 -34.73
N LEU A 10 0.60 -40.91 -35.60
CA LEU A 10 -0.60 -40.17 -36.02
C LEU A 10 -1.52 -39.86 -34.83
N PHE A 11 -1.78 -40.83 -33.96
CA PHE A 11 -2.61 -40.62 -32.77
C PHE A 11 -1.97 -39.67 -31.76
N ILE A 12 -0.65 -39.73 -31.57
CA ILE A 12 0.08 -38.80 -30.71
C ILE A 12 -0.04 -37.37 -31.25
N SER A 13 0.21 -37.18 -32.55
CA SER A 13 0.08 -35.88 -33.20
C SER A 13 -1.36 -35.35 -33.12
N LEU A 14 -2.35 -36.19 -33.39
CA LEU A 14 -3.76 -35.83 -33.33
C LEU A 14 -4.18 -35.40 -31.91
N SER A 15 -3.76 -36.15 -30.90
CA SER A 15 -4.08 -35.84 -29.49
C SER A 15 -3.48 -34.51 -29.06
N PHE A 16 -2.25 -34.21 -29.48
CA PHE A 16 -1.59 -32.94 -29.17
C PHE A 16 -2.32 -31.76 -29.83
N ASN A 17 -2.72 -31.90 -31.09
CA ASN A 17 -3.49 -30.88 -31.80
C ASN A 17 -4.87 -30.64 -31.14
N LEU A 18 -5.56 -31.70 -30.72
CA LEU A 18 -6.82 -31.60 -29.98
C LEU A 18 -6.65 -30.93 -28.62
N ALA A 19 -5.57 -31.21 -27.89
CA ALA A 19 -5.29 -30.58 -26.59
C ALA A 19 -5.04 -29.07 -26.73
N VAL A 20 -4.27 -28.65 -27.72
CA VAL A 20 -4.01 -27.22 -27.98
C VAL A 20 -5.29 -26.50 -28.40
N LEU A 21 -6.07 -27.09 -29.31
CA LEU A 21 -7.30 -26.49 -29.81
C LEU A 21 -8.36 -26.37 -28.70
N SER A 22 -8.56 -27.44 -27.91
CA SER A 22 -9.51 -27.44 -26.79
C SER A 22 -9.11 -26.45 -25.70
N SER A 23 -7.81 -26.32 -25.38
CA SER A 23 -7.30 -25.31 -24.46
C SER A 23 -7.61 -23.88 -24.92
N TYR A 24 -7.36 -23.57 -26.20
CA TYR A 24 -7.67 -22.25 -26.77
C TYR A 24 -9.16 -21.89 -26.65
N PHE A 25 -10.06 -22.84 -26.98
CA PHE A 25 -11.49 -22.62 -26.84
C PHE A 25 -11.93 -22.53 -25.37
N TYR A 26 -11.35 -23.31 -24.47
CA TYR A 26 -11.62 -23.25 -23.03
C TYR A 26 -11.30 -21.85 -22.46
N PHE A 27 -10.11 -21.32 -22.77
CA PHE A 27 -9.71 -19.99 -22.31
C PHE A 27 -10.55 -18.87 -22.92
N LYS A 28 -10.99 -19.01 -24.17
CA LYS A 28 -11.76 -17.97 -24.86
C LYS A 28 -13.25 -17.96 -24.51
N LEU A 29 -13.85 -19.13 -24.29
CA LEU A 29 -15.30 -19.28 -24.12
C LEU A 29 -15.75 -19.43 -22.66
N ILE A 30 -14.93 -20.06 -21.82
CA ILE A 30 -15.33 -20.45 -20.46
C ILE A 30 -14.65 -19.56 -19.41
N MET A 31 -13.40 -19.15 -19.65
CA MET A 31 -12.71 -18.28 -18.70
C MET A 31 -13.28 -16.85 -18.80
N PRO A 32 -13.80 -16.26 -17.71
CA PRO A 32 -14.17 -14.85 -17.73
C PRO A 32 -12.93 -14.02 -18.04
N PRO A 33 -13.06 -12.92 -18.82
CA PRO A 33 -11.94 -12.04 -19.06
C PRO A 33 -11.35 -11.60 -17.72
N PRO A 34 -10.01 -11.43 -17.61
CA PRO A 34 -9.42 -10.78 -16.44
C PRO A 34 -10.20 -9.49 -16.20
N CYS A 35 -10.66 -9.27 -14.96
CA CYS A 35 -11.52 -8.15 -14.62
C CYS A 35 -11.00 -6.89 -15.33
N PRO A 36 -11.83 -6.17 -16.12
CA PRO A 36 -11.39 -4.93 -16.71
C PRO A 36 -10.84 -4.07 -15.57
N MET A 37 -9.64 -3.52 -15.76
CA MET A 37 -9.11 -2.54 -14.82
C MET A 37 -10.24 -1.53 -14.57
N PRO A 38 -10.60 -1.27 -13.30
CA PRO A 38 -11.65 -0.30 -13.01
C PRO A 38 -11.31 0.97 -13.78
N PRO A 39 -12.27 1.59 -14.51
CA PRO A 39 -12.00 2.82 -15.24
C PRO A 39 -11.30 3.77 -14.28
N GLU A 40 -10.13 4.27 -14.67
CA GLU A 40 -9.35 5.20 -13.85
C GLU A 40 -10.30 6.28 -13.37
N ALA A 41 -10.63 6.22 -12.09
CA ALA A 41 -11.57 7.18 -11.58
C ALA A 41 -10.91 8.56 -11.71
N PRO A 42 -11.64 9.62 -12.11
CA PRO A 42 -11.05 10.92 -12.48
C PRO A 42 -10.17 11.56 -11.39
N HIS A 43 -10.22 11.07 -10.16
CA HIS A 43 -9.33 11.43 -9.06
C HIS A 43 -7.91 10.84 -9.14
N MET A 44 -7.65 9.85 -9.99
CA MET A 44 -6.31 9.26 -10.19
C MET A 44 -5.46 10.01 -11.24
N GLN A 45 -6.07 10.83 -12.09
CA GLN A 45 -5.34 11.73 -13.00
C GLN A 45 -4.81 12.99 -12.33
N GLN A 46 -5.22 13.28 -11.09
CA GLN A 46 -4.46 14.22 -10.27
C GLN A 46 -3.13 13.55 -9.93
N GLY A 47 -2.11 13.85 -10.73
CA GLY A 47 -0.73 13.50 -10.43
C GLY A 47 -0.44 13.75 -8.95
N MET A 48 0.33 12.86 -8.33
CA MET A 48 0.62 12.92 -6.90
C MET A 48 0.86 14.38 -6.47
N PRO A 49 0.17 14.89 -5.43
CA PRO A 49 0.40 16.23 -4.94
C PRO A 49 1.90 16.46 -4.77
N GLN A 50 2.46 17.58 -5.25
CA GLN A 50 3.89 17.88 -5.11
C GLN A 50 4.38 17.74 -3.65
N GLU A 51 3.48 17.97 -2.69
CA GLU A 51 3.67 17.72 -1.27
C GLU A 51 4.15 16.29 -0.94
N HIS A 52 3.65 15.25 -1.62
CA HIS A 52 4.09 13.87 -1.37
C HIS A 52 5.56 13.67 -1.78
N ARG A 53 6.02 14.35 -2.83
CA ARG A 53 7.45 14.38 -3.18
C ARG A 53 8.27 15.17 -2.17
N PHE A 54 7.76 16.29 -1.65
CA PHE A 54 8.53 17.13 -0.73
C PHE A 54 8.64 16.51 0.68
N MET A 55 7.59 15.84 1.15
CA MET A 55 7.56 15.20 2.47
C MET A 55 8.17 13.80 2.47
N MET A 56 7.93 12.95 1.46
CA MET A 56 8.52 11.61 1.41
C MET A 56 9.85 11.54 0.65
N GLY A 57 10.19 12.57 -0.14
CA GLY A 57 11.44 12.60 -0.90
C GLY A 57 12.66 13.07 -0.09
N ASN A 58 12.47 13.63 1.11
CA ASN A 58 13.60 14.03 1.95
C ASN A 58 14.23 12.79 2.62
N PRO A 59 15.51 12.48 2.35
CA PRO A 59 16.19 11.32 2.93
C PRO A 59 16.26 11.37 4.45
N GLU A 60 16.24 12.55 5.07
CA GLU A 60 16.25 12.71 6.52
C GLU A 60 14.92 12.31 7.16
N ILE A 61 13.80 12.74 6.55
CA ILE A 61 12.46 12.34 7.01
C ILE A 61 12.28 10.83 6.85
N LYS A 62 12.79 10.26 5.76
CA LYS A 62 12.79 8.80 5.54
C LYS A 62 13.54 8.09 6.67
N LYS A 63 14.75 8.54 7.01
CA LYS A 63 15.53 7.97 8.13
C LYS A 63 14.79 8.07 9.46
N LEU A 64 14.10 9.18 9.73
CA LEU A 64 13.30 9.35 10.96
C LEU A 64 12.11 8.38 10.98
N HIS A 65 11.45 8.19 9.84
CA HIS A 65 10.39 7.19 9.68
C HIS A 65 10.90 5.77 9.91
N ASP A 66 12.03 5.42 9.29
CA ASP A 66 12.64 4.09 9.43
C ASP A 66 13.02 3.81 10.89
N ARG A 67 13.61 4.79 11.57
CA ARG A 67 13.93 4.70 13.00
C ARG A 67 12.68 4.52 13.87
N PHE A 68 11.61 5.28 13.62
CA PHE A 68 10.36 5.11 14.35
C PHE A 68 9.74 3.74 14.11
N ASN A 69 9.74 3.26 12.87
CA ASN A 69 9.24 1.92 12.53
C ASN A 69 10.08 0.80 13.16
N GLU A 70 11.40 1.00 13.28
CA GLU A 70 12.28 0.09 13.99
C GLU A 70 11.93 0.01 15.49
N THR A 71 11.67 1.14 16.15
CA THR A 71 11.22 1.12 17.56
C THR A 71 9.92 0.35 17.75
N LYS A 72 8.96 0.45 16.81
CA LYS A 72 7.72 -0.34 16.84
C LYS A 72 7.99 -1.82 16.67
N ARG A 73 8.87 -2.19 15.74
CA ARG A 73 9.25 -3.60 15.53
C ARG A 73 9.87 -4.18 16.79
N ASN A 74 10.82 -3.46 17.39
CA ASN A 74 11.48 -3.90 18.62
C ASN A 74 10.50 -4.04 19.77
N LEU A 75 9.53 -3.11 19.89
CA LEU A 75 8.46 -3.20 20.88
C LEU A 75 7.62 -4.47 20.69
N MET A 76 7.19 -4.76 19.46
CA MET A 76 6.41 -5.97 19.16
C MET A 76 7.21 -7.24 19.43
N GLN A 77 8.53 -7.24 19.14
CA GLN A 77 9.40 -8.38 19.41
C GLN A 77 9.59 -8.64 20.90
N GLU A 78 9.74 -7.60 21.73
CA GLU A 78 9.84 -7.78 23.18
C GLU A 78 8.51 -8.19 23.81
N LEU A 79 7.38 -7.66 23.33
CA LEU A 79 6.04 -8.05 23.80
C LEU A 79 5.68 -9.50 23.44
N ALA A 80 6.29 -10.07 22.40
CA ALA A 80 6.06 -11.45 21.98
C ALA A 80 6.85 -12.49 22.79
N LYS A 81 7.73 -12.07 23.72
CA LYS A 81 8.55 -12.99 24.53
C LYS A 81 7.83 -13.43 25.79
N ASP A 82 8.24 -14.60 26.27
CA ASP A 82 7.87 -15.15 27.59
C ASP A 82 9.16 -15.57 28.31
N PRO A 83 9.49 -15.01 29.50
CA PRO A 83 8.74 -14.00 30.25
C PRO A 83 8.86 -12.58 29.68
N ILE A 84 7.86 -11.75 29.98
CA ILE A 84 7.83 -10.33 29.62
C ILE A 84 8.87 -9.56 30.44
N ASN A 85 9.70 -8.76 29.76
CA ASN A 85 10.61 -7.82 30.41
C ASN A 85 10.06 -6.39 30.37
N GLU A 86 9.33 -6.01 31.42
CA GLU A 86 8.66 -4.72 31.54
C GLU A 86 9.64 -3.54 31.47
N ALA A 87 10.80 -3.64 32.14
CA ALA A 87 11.80 -2.57 32.13
C ALA A 87 12.30 -2.27 30.71
N LYS A 88 12.54 -3.32 29.92
CA LYS A 88 12.96 -3.18 28.53
C LYS A 88 11.84 -2.60 27.66
N ILE A 89 10.61 -3.04 27.84
CA ILE A 89 9.45 -2.50 27.11
C ILE A 89 9.26 -1.02 27.39
N THR A 90 9.30 -0.58 28.65
CA THR A 90 9.19 0.84 29.01
C THR A 90 10.29 1.67 28.35
N SER A 91 11.53 1.18 28.36
CA SER A 91 12.64 1.87 27.67
C SER A 91 12.42 2.02 26.16
N ILE A 92 11.81 1.00 25.51
CA ILE A 92 11.49 1.05 24.08
C ILE A 92 10.36 2.06 23.84
N ILE A 93 9.35 2.11 24.69
CA ILE A 93 8.25 3.08 24.61
C ILE A 93 8.80 4.51 24.70
N ASP A 94 9.65 4.79 25.69
CA ASP A 94 10.27 6.11 25.84
C ASP A 94 11.09 6.50 24.60
N SER A 95 11.88 5.55 24.08
CA SER A 95 12.65 5.77 22.85
C SER A 95 11.74 6.04 21.64
N SER A 96 10.57 5.38 21.56
CA SER A 96 9.60 5.55 20.49
C SER A 96 8.93 6.92 20.55
N LEU A 97 8.61 7.40 21.75
CA LEU A 97 8.06 8.75 21.96
C LEU A 97 9.04 9.84 21.52
N ILE A 98 10.33 9.69 21.84
CA ILE A 98 11.38 10.62 21.39
C ILE A 98 11.47 10.61 19.86
N ALA A 99 11.51 9.42 19.24
CA ALA A 99 11.58 9.27 17.78
C ALA A 99 10.35 9.87 17.09
N GLN A 100 9.14 9.64 17.63
CA GLN A 100 7.91 10.21 17.11
C GLN A 100 7.92 11.74 17.23
N ASN A 101 8.29 12.29 18.39
CA ASN A 101 8.32 13.73 18.59
C ASN A 101 9.30 14.40 17.61
N GLN A 102 10.47 13.80 17.41
CA GLN A 102 11.44 14.29 16.43
C GLN A 102 10.89 14.25 14.99
N LEU A 103 10.25 13.16 14.60
CA LEU A 103 9.62 13.03 13.28
C LEU A 103 8.53 14.09 13.07
N GLU A 104 7.61 14.24 14.03
CA GLU A 104 6.50 15.20 13.95
C GLU A 104 6.99 16.66 13.91
N ARG A 105 8.01 17.00 14.70
CA ARG A 105 8.64 18.33 14.66
C ARG A 105 9.23 18.64 13.29
N THR A 106 9.97 17.70 12.70
CA THR A 106 10.57 17.88 11.38
C THR A 106 9.51 17.98 10.29
N LEU A 107 8.47 17.15 10.35
CA LEU A 107 7.33 17.23 9.41
C LEU A 107 6.60 18.56 9.53
N GLY A 108 6.32 19.03 10.75
CA GLY A 108 5.69 20.31 11.00
C GLY A 108 6.53 21.49 10.51
N ALA A 109 7.84 21.48 10.76
CA ALA A 109 8.76 22.51 10.28
C ALA A 109 8.81 22.56 8.74
N ASN A 110 8.87 21.41 8.08
CA ASN A 110 8.85 21.32 6.62
C ASN A 110 7.50 21.76 6.04
N LEU A 111 6.39 21.43 6.71
CA LEU A 111 5.08 21.89 6.30
C LEU A 111 4.95 23.41 6.43
N LEU A 112 5.52 24.00 7.48
CA LEU A 112 5.58 25.45 7.65
C LEU A 112 6.45 26.10 6.56
N ALA A 113 7.60 25.50 6.23
CA ALA A 113 8.46 25.98 5.15
C ALA A 113 7.71 25.95 3.81
N TYR A 114 7.00 24.86 3.51
CA TYR A 114 6.15 24.75 2.33
C TYR A 114 5.01 25.78 2.32
N ARG A 115 4.35 26.00 3.47
CA ARG A 115 3.32 27.04 3.59
C ARG A 115 3.85 28.43 3.21
N LYS A 116 5.12 28.73 3.53
CA LYS A 116 5.76 30.02 3.20
C LYS A 116 6.03 30.19 1.70
N THR A 117 6.11 29.11 0.92
CA THR A 117 6.30 29.20 -0.54
C THR A 117 5.01 29.44 -1.31
N LEU A 118 3.85 29.33 -0.66
CA LEU A 118 2.53 29.47 -1.29
C LEU A 118 1.92 30.85 -1.04
N SER A 119 1.21 31.36 -2.06
CA SER A 119 0.34 32.53 -1.87
C SER A 119 -0.82 32.22 -0.92
N ALA A 120 -1.47 33.25 -0.39
CA ALA A 120 -2.60 33.08 0.54
C ALA A 120 -3.76 32.29 -0.09
N LYS A 121 -4.03 32.49 -1.39
CA LYS A 121 -5.09 31.79 -2.13
C LYS A 121 -4.74 30.32 -2.35
N GLU A 122 -3.53 30.03 -2.83
CA GLU A 122 -3.06 28.66 -3.05
C GLU A 122 -2.98 27.87 -1.74
N ALA A 123 -2.50 28.50 -0.66
CA ALA A 123 -2.47 27.86 0.64
C ALA A 123 -3.88 27.52 1.13
N ARG A 124 -4.83 28.46 1.05
CA ARG A 124 -6.22 28.21 1.45
C ARG A 124 -6.78 27.02 0.70
N GLU A 125 -6.66 27.01 -0.63
CA GLU A 125 -7.16 25.91 -1.45
C GLU A 125 -6.45 24.58 -1.15
N HIS A 126 -5.12 24.60 -1.01
CA HIS A 126 -4.33 23.40 -0.75
C HIS A 126 -4.65 22.77 0.62
N PHE A 127 -4.65 23.56 1.69
CA PHE A 127 -4.91 23.06 3.04
C PHE A 127 -6.38 22.70 3.27
N GLN A 128 -7.31 23.44 2.65
CA GLN A 128 -8.74 23.12 2.72
C GLN A 128 -9.03 21.74 2.10
N ARG A 129 -8.52 21.48 0.89
CA ARG A 129 -8.64 20.16 0.25
C ARG A 129 -8.03 19.04 1.10
N ARG A 130 -6.98 19.33 1.88
CA ARG A 130 -6.35 18.33 2.76
C ARG A 130 -7.25 17.99 3.94
N ILE A 131 -7.85 18.99 4.58
CA ILE A 131 -8.83 18.78 5.67
C ILE A 131 -9.99 17.93 5.17
N GLU A 132 -10.55 18.29 4.00
CA GLU A 132 -11.65 17.56 3.37
C GLU A 132 -11.32 16.10 3.00
N ARG A 133 -10.05 15.73 2.87
CA ARG A 133 -9.62 14.34 2.67
C ARG A 133 -9.40 13.58 3.98
N VAL A 134 -9.10 14.28 5.07
CA VAL A 134 -8.86 13.69 6.40
C VAL A 134 -10.20 13.36 7.07
N ASP A 135 -11.16 14.27 7.01
CA ASP A 135 -12.48 14.13 7.65
C ASP A 135 -13.24 12.86 7.24
N PRO A 136 -13.44 12.54 5.94
CA PRO A 136 -14.20 11.35 5.54
C PRO A 136 -13.50 10.04 5.88
N ARG A 137 -12.17 10.03 6.06
CA ARG A 137 -11.43 8.83 6.51
C ARG A 137 -11.69 8.54 7.98
N SER A 138 -11.76 9.57 8.82
CA SER A 138 -12.13 9.43 10.23
C SER A 138 -13.56 8.90 10.38
N GLN A 139 -14.52 9.50 9.66
CA GLN A 139 -15.93 9.11 9.70
C GLN A 139 -16.18 7.70 9.13
N ARG A 140 -15.45 7.28 8.08
CA ARG A 140 -15.55 5.91 7.57
C ARG A 140 -15.09 4.88 8.60
N ASN A 141 -14.00 5.14 9.32
CA ASN A 141 -13.53 4.23 10.37
C ASN A 141 -14.54 4.09 11.52
N ASP A 142 -15.20 5.19 11.92
CA ASP A 142 -16.24 5.15 12.95
C ASP A 142 -17.45 4.34 12.51
N ASN A 143 -17.85 4.46 11.24
CA ASN A 143 -18.95 3.68 10.67
C ASN A 143 -18.64 2.16 10.63
N TYR A 144 -17.41 1.76 10.31
CA TYR A 144 -17.00 0.35 10.38
C TYR A 144 -16.96 -0.17 11.82
N ARG A 145 -16.52 0.66 12.78
CA ARG A 145 -16.48 0.30 14.20
C ARG A 145 -17.89 0.14 14.79
N ASN A 146 -18.84 0.98 14.40
CA ASN A 146 -20.23 0.89 14.84
C ASN A 146 -20.97 -0.31 14.24
N ARG A 147 -20.63 -0.74 13.02
CA ARG A 147 -21.17 -1.98 12.41
C ARG A 147 -20.70 -3.27 13.07
N ARG A 148 -19.67 -3.22 13.92
CA ARG A 148 -19.11 -4.38 14.65
C ARG A 148 -19.49 -4.40 16.12
N LYS A 149 -20.34 -3.48 16.58
CA LYS A 149 -20.95 -3.60 17.91
C LYS A 149 -22.12 -4.60 17.78
N PRO A 150 -22.18 -5.65 18.63
CA PRO A 150 -23.30 -6.59 18.64
C PRO A 150 -24.61 -5.92 19.03
#